data_AF-A0A3B9YW27-F1
#
_entry.id   AF-A0A3B9YW27-F1
#
_cell.length_a   1.000
_cell.length_b   1.000
_cell.length_c   1.000
_cell.angle_alpha   90.00
_cell.angle_beta   90.00
_cell.angle_gamma   90.00
#
_symmetry.space_group_name_H-M   'P 1'
#
loop_
_entity.id
_entity.type
_entity.pdbx_description
1 polymer ?
#
loop_
_entity_poly.entity_id
_entity_poly.type
_entity_poly.pdbx_seq_one_letter_code
_entity_poly.pdbx_strand_id
1 'polypeptide(L)' 'LGGISTGQPVVARFAVKPTSSILTPRRTIDVQGHETDILTKGRHDPCVGIRAVP' A
#
# COMPACT_ATOMS: atom_id res chain seq x y z
N LEU A 1 19.69 -23.27 -1.62
CA LEU A 1 19.91 -23.18 -3.09
C LEU A 1 18.91 -24.09 -3.78
N GLY A 2 18.33 -23.65 -4.91
CA GLY A 2 17.28 -24.42 -5.58
C GLY A 2 15.95 -24.48 -4.82
N GLY A 3 15.57 -23.40 -4.13
CA GLY A 3 14.34 -23.36 -3.32
C GLY A 3 14.44 -24.03 -1.95
N ILE A 4 15.57 -24.64 -1.59
CA ILE A 4 15.81 -25.27 -0.28
C ILE A 4 16.71 -24.35 0.57
N SER A 5 16.46 -24.29 1.88
CA SER A 5 17.33 -23.58 2.83
C SER A 5 18.72 -24.21 2.88
N THR A 6 19.74 -23.39 3.16
CA THR A 6 21.17 -23.82 3.18
C THR A 6 21.88 -23.52 4.50
N GLY A 7 21.12 -23.13 5.53
CA GLY A 7 21.64 -22.83 6.87
C GLY A 7 22.11 -21.38 7.07
N GLN A 8 22.28 -20.60 6.01
CA GLN A 8 22.48 -19.15 6.11
C GLN A 8 21.16 -18.41 6.43
N PRO A 9 21.21 -17.17 6.93
CA PRO A 9 20.03 -16.34 7.11
C PRO A 9 19.21 -16.21 5.83
N VAL A 10 17.90 -16.39 5.95
CA VAL A 10 16.96 -16.13 4.87
C VAL A 10 16.69 -14.62 4.82
N VAL A 11 17.05 -13.98 3.70
CA VAL A 11 16.83 -12.55 3.49
C VAL A 11 15.64 -12.35 2.56
N ALA A 12 14.58 -11.72 3.07
CA ALA A 12 13.43 -11.31 2.29
C ALA A 12 13.38 -9.78 2.16
N ARG A 13 12.88 -9.30 1.02
CA ARG A 13 12.54 -7.90 0.80
C ARG A 13 11.14 -7.84 0.21
N PHE A 14 10.35 -6.87 0.63
CA PHE A 14 9.02 -6.64 0.08
C PHE A 14 8.85 -5.15 -0.24
N ALA A 15 8.01 -4.86 -1.22
CA ALA A 15 7.70 -3.51 -1.64
C ALA A 15 6.28 -3.15 -1.20
N VAL A 16 6.10 -1.93 -0.70
CA VAL A 16 4.79 -1.41 -0.28
C VAL A 16 4.47 -0.19 -1.12
N LYS A 17 3.30 -0.19 -1.75
CA LYS A 17 2.81 1.00 -2.44
C LYS A 17 2.48 2.12 -1.43
N PRO A 18 2.51 3.39 -1.83
CA PRO A 18 2.01 4.48 -0.99
C PRO A 18 0.54 4.31 -0.59
N THR A 19 0.18 4.89 0.55
CA THR A 19 -1.21 4.93 1.04
C THR A 19 -2.12 5.58 0.00
N SER A 20 -3.24 4.92 -0.33
CA SER A 20 -4.17 5.42 -1.36
C SER A 20 -5.08 6.56 -0.85
N SER A 21 -5.37 6.58 0.45
CA SER A 21 -6.10 7.67 1.10
C SER A 21 -5.17 8.85 1.35
N ILE A 22 -5.35 9.92 0.58
CA ILE A 22 -4.56 11.14 0.64
C ILE A 22 -5.48 12.36 0.62
N LEU A 23 -5.00 13.49 1.14
CA LEU A 23 -5.79 14.72 1.23
C LEU A 23 -6.00 15.43 -0.11
N THR A 24 -5.42 14.92 -1.19
CA THR A 24 -5.59 15.49 -2.53
C THR A 24 -6.76 14.80 -3.25
N PRO A 25 -7.70 15.56 -3.85
CA PRO A 25 -8.76 14.98 -4.66
C PRO A 25 -8.20 14.10 -5.79
N ARG A 26 -8.87 12.98 -6.06
CA ARG A 26 -8.52 12.05 -7.14
C ARG A 26 -9.77 11.64 -7.91
N ARG A 27 -9.62 11.49 -9.22
CA ARG A 27 -10.65 10.90 -10.08
C ARG A 27 -10.76 9.41 -9.84
N THR A 28 -11.99 8.91 -9.81
CA THR A 28 -12.33 7.49 -9.65
C THR A 28 -13.70 7.22 -10.27
N ILE A 29 -14.21 6.01 -10.11
CA ILE A 29 -15.58 5.62 -10.43
C ILE A 29 -16.34 5.21 -9.16
N ASP A 30 -17.66 5.40 -9.15
CA ASP A 30 -18.56 4.85 -8.14
C ASP A 30 -18.92 3.38 -8.43
N VAL A 31 -19.74 2.77 -7.57
CA VAL A 31 -20.15 1.36 -7.72
C VAL A 31 -21.13 1.14 -8.87
N GLN A 32 -21.73 2.21 -9.40
CA GLN A 32 -22.60 2.22 -10.58
C GLN A 32 -21.80 2.48 -11.87
N GLY A 33 -20.50 2.77 -11.76
CA GLY A 33 -19.60 3.01 -12.88
C GLY A 33 -19.54 4.46 -13.37
N HIS A 34 -20.14 5.42 -12.66
CA HIS A 34 -20.06 6.82 -13.04
C HIS A 34 -18.75 7.45 -12.57
N GLU A 35 -18.17 8.32 -13.40
CA GLU A 35 -17.00 9.11 -13.03
C GLU A 35 -17.32 10.06 -11.87
N THR A 36 -16.43 10.10 -10.89
CA THR A 36 -16.57 10.96 -9.71
C THR A 36 -15.19 11.32 -9.14
N ASP A 37 -15.13 12.36 -8.31
CA ASP A 37 -13.93 12.72 -7.57
C ASP A 37 -14.06 12.26 -6.11
N ILE A 38 -13.01 11.62 -5.59
CA ILE A 38 -12.92 11.22 -4.19
C ILE A 38 -11.90 12.09 -3.45
N LEU A 39 -12.31 12.56 -2.27
CA LEU A 39 -11.47 13.27 -1.32
C LEU A 39 -11.61 12.63 0.06
N THR A 40 -10.53 12.01 0.53
CA THR A 40 -10.49 11.46 1.90
C THR A 40 -10.16 12.55 2.91
N LYS A 41 -10.94 12.67 3.98
CA LYS A 41 -10.75 13.65 5.07
C LYS A 41 -10.18 12.97 6.32
N GLY A 42 -9.41 13.71 7.12
CA GLY A 42 -8.81 13.22 8.36
C GLY A 42 -7.38 12.71 8.22
N ARG A 43 -6.79 12.27 9.34
CA ARG A 43 -5.39 11.82 9.40
C ARG A 43 -5.27 10.38 8.87
N HIS A 44 -4.45 10.21 7.85
CA HIS A 44 -4.09 8.92 7.28
C HIS A 44 -2.60 8.67 7.45
N ASP A 45 -2.19 7.41 7.36
CA ASP A 45 -0.78 7.04 7.50
C ASP A 45 0.02 7.57 6.30
N PRO A 46 1.06 8.41 6.53
CA PRO A 46 1.90 8.91 5.44
C PRO A 46 2.81 7.82 4.87
N CYS A 47 3.12 6.78 5.64
CA CYS A 47 3.94 5.64 5.20
C CYS A 47 3.49 4.34 5.86
N VAL A 48 2.66 3.56 5.15
CA VAL A 48 2.22 2.23 5.60
C VAL A 48 3.36 1.21 5.72
N GLY A 49 4.47 1.42 5.00
CA GLY A 49 5.62 0.51 5.02
C GLY A 49 6.27 0.38 6.40
N ILE A 50 6.26 1.46 7.21
CA ILE A 50 6.83 1.45 8.58
C ILE A 50 5.99 0.59 9.51
N ARG A 51 4.68 0.47 9.24
CA ARG A 51 3.75 -0.34 10.04
C ARG A 51 3.57 -1.77 9.53
N ALA A 52 4.08 -2.06 8.33
CA ALA A 52 3.88 -3.35 7.68
C ALA A 52 4.78 -4.45 8.26
N VAL A 53 5.84 -4.07 8.99
CA VAL A 53 6.70 -5.00 9.73
C VAL A 53 6.25 -4.96 11.20
N PRO A 54 5.96 -6.12 11.82
CA PRO A 54 5.51 -6.21 13.21
C PRO A 54 6.59 -5.84 14.24
#